data_AF-A0A151UB29-F1
#
_entry.id   AF-A0A151UB29-F1
#
_cell.length_a   1.000
_cell.length_b   1.000
_cell.length_c   1.000
_cell.angle_alpha   90.00
_cell.angle_beta   90.00
_cell.angle_gamma   90.00
#
_symmetry.space_group_name_H-M   'P 1'
#
loop_
_entity.id
_entity.type
_entity.pdbx_description
1 polymer ?
#
loop_
_entity_poly.entity_id
_entity_poly.type
_entity_poly.pdbx_seq_one_letter_code
_entity_poly.pdbx_strand_id
1 'polypeptide(L)'
;RKSIMAQPTTRIGLAGLAVMGQNLALNIAEKGFPISVYNRTTSKVDETVERAKKEGNLPVYGYHDPEAFVHSIQKPRVIIMLVKAGAPVDQTIKTLSAYMEKERKRWLNWVCSTLGWEFQVVRKVLEMVPL
;
A
#
# COMPACT_ATOMS: atom_id res chain seq x y z
N ARG A 1 -0.63 -31.39 -1.43
CA ARG A 1 -0.10 -30.52 -0.37
C ARG A 1 0.54 -29.31 -1.04
N LYS A 2 -0.22 -28.23 -1.25
CA LYS A 2 0.30 -26.99 -1.86
C LYS A 2 1.13 -26.30 -0.78
N SER A 3 2.45 -26.32 -0.94
CA SER A 3 3.38 -25.58 -0.05
C SER A 3 2.92 -24.13 0.00
N ILE A 4 2.32 -23.72 1.12
CA ILE A 4 2.04 -22.32 1.39
C ILE A 4 3.41 -21.74 1.75
N MET A 5 4.18 -21.35 0.72
CA MET A 5 5.39 -20.57 0.93
C MET A 5 4.96 -19.30 1.65
N ALA A 6 5.30 -19.20 2.94
CA ALA A 6 5.14 -17.98 3.71
C ALA A 6 5.95 -16.90 3.00
N GLN A 7 5.26 -16.05 2.23
CA GLN A 7 5.90 -14.94 1.54
C GLN A 7 6.52 -14.02 2.61
N PRO A 8 7.75 -13.53 2.40
CA PRO A 8 8.39 -12.65 3.37
C PRO A 8 7.51 -11.42 3.61
N THR A 9 7.16 -11.18 4.87
CA THR A 9 6.38 -10.00 5.23
C THR A 9 7.25 -8.75 5.06
N THR A 10 6.78 -7.80 4.28
CA THR A 10 7.46 -6.53 4.06
C THR A 10 7.11 -5.53 5.17
N ARG A 11 7.97 -4.54 5.40
CA ARG A 11 7.68 -3.47 6.37
C ARG A 11 6.88 -2.32 5.78
N ILE A 12 6.97 -2.15 4.46
CA ILE A 12 6.38 -1.02 3.74
C ILE A 12 5.58 -1.57 2.55
N GLY A 13 4.35 -1.11 2.44
CA GLY A 13 3.53 -1.26 1.24
C GLY A 13 3.47 0.05 0.45
N LEU A 14 3.39 -0.05 -0.88
CA LEU A 14 3.12 1.08 -1.76
C LEU A 14 1.91 0.77 -2.66
N ALA A 15 0.88 1.60 -2.54
CA ALA A 15 -0.32 1.54 -3.36
C ALA A 15 -0.34 2.70 -4.37
N GLY A 16 -0.36 2.37 -5.65
CA GLY A 16 -0.33 3.35 -6.75
C GLY A 16 0.99 3.32 -7.52
N LEU A 17 0.99 2.61 -8.65
CA LEU A 17 2.18 2.35 -9.48
C LEU A 17 2.16 3.16 -10.78
N ALA A 18 1.85 4.45 -10.67
CA ALA A 18 2.19 5.41 -11.72
C ALA A 18 3.72 5.61 -11.76
N VAL A 19 4.22 6.41 -12.71
CA VAL A 19 5.68 6.63 -12.91
C VAL A 19 6.42 6.99 -11.61
N MET A 20 5.86 7.91 -10.82
CA MET A 20 6.48 8.29 -9.53
C MET A 20 6.46 7.16 -8.50
N GLY A 21 5.36 6.40 -8.42
CA GLY A 21 5.23 5.29 -7.47
C GLY A 21 6.16 4.13 -7.79
N GLN A 22 6.34 3.81 -9.08
CA GLN A 22 7.31 2.80 -9.52
C GLN A 22 8.73 3.18 -9.11
N ASN A 23 9.15 4.42 -9.39
CA ASN A 23 10.51 4.87 -9.07
C ASN A 23 10.75 4.93 -7.56
N LEU A 24 9.74 5.32 -6.76
CA LEU A 24 9.87 5.30 -5.30
C LEU A 24 10.02 3.87 -4.77
N ALA A 25 9.24 2.92 -5.30
CA ALA A 25 9.34 1.52 -4.90
C ALA A 25 10.73 0.95 -5.20
N LEU A 26 11.26 1.23 -6.39
CA LEU A 26 12.59 0.80 -6.80
C LEU A 26 13.67 1.45 -5.91
N ASN A 27 13.60 2.75 -5.63
CA ASN A 27 14.57 3.42 -4.76
C ASN A 27 14.60 2.85 -3.32
N ILE A 28 13.44 2.49 -2.78
CA ILE A 28 13.35 1.85 -1.46
C ILE A 28 13.99 0.46 -1.50
N ALA A 29 13.72 -0.29 -2.56
CA ALA A 29 14.25 -1.64 -2.75
C ALA A 29 15.76 -1.65 -3.01
N GLU A 30 16.31 -0.67 -3.74
CA GLU A 30 17.75 -0.46 -3.93
C GLU A 30 18.49 -0.26 -2.60
N LYS A 31 17.85 0.38 -1.62
CA LYS A 31 18.39 0.56 -0.27
C LYS A 31 18.32 -0.71 0.59
N GLY A 32 17.89 -1.84 0.01
CA GLY A 32 17.78 -3.13 0.68
C GLY A 32 16.52 -3.30 1.52
N PHE A 33 15.54 -2.40 1.41
CA PHE A 33 14.27 -2.53 2.13
C PHE A 33 13.24 -3.29 1.29
N PRO A 34 12.77 -4.47 1.73
CA PRO A 34 11.75 -5.21 0.99
C PRO A 34 10.43 -4.45 1.01
N ILE A 35 9.84 -4.27 -0.18
CA ILE A 35 8.62 -3.47 -0.37
C ILE A 35 7.55 -4.29 -1.08
N SER A 36 6.32 -4.24 -0.57
CA SER A 36 5.15 -4.77 -1.27
C SER A 36 4.52 -3.69 -2.12
N VAL A 37 4.12 -4.02 -3.34
CA VAL A 37 3.50 -3.07 -4.27
C VAL A 37 2.14 -3.56 -4.77
N TYR A 38 1.19 -2.64 -4.86
CA TYR A 38 -0.16 -2.88 -5.33
C TYR A 38 -0.66 -1.75 -6.22
N ASN A 39 -1.43 -2.10 -7.24
CA ASN A 39 -2.13 -1.15 -8.09
C ASN A 39 -3.41 -1.76 -8.64
N ARG A 40 -4.44 -0.94 -8.86
CA ARG A 40 -5.71 -1.40 -9.44
C ARG A 40 -5.52 -2.03 -10.83
N THR A 41 -4.61 -1.46 -11.63
CA THR A 41 -4.22 -2.05 -12.92
C THR A 41 -3.04 -2.99 -12.68
N THR A 42 -3.27 -4.29 -12.84
CA THR A 42 -2.30 -5.36 -12.60
C THR A 42 -1.06 -5.26 -13.49
N SER A 43 -1.22 -4.81 -14.75
CA SER A 43 -0.07 -4.63 -15.66
C SER A 43 1.01 -3.70 -15.09
N LYS A 44 0.63 -2.69 -14.30
CA LYS A 44 1.60 -1.80 -13.63
C LYS A 44 2.35 -2.47 -12.49
N VAL A 45 1.73 -3.46 -11.83
CA VAL A 45 2.41 -4.30 -10.84
C VAL A 45 3.47 -5.14 -11.53
N ASP A 46 3.08 -5.82 -12.61
CA ASP A 46 3.97 -6.71 -13.36
C ASP A 46 5.15 -5.94 -13.96
N GLU A 47 4.90 -4.79 -14.59
CA GLU A 47 5.94 -3.87 -15.09
C GLU A 47 6.94 -3.50 -13.98
N THR A 48 6.47 -3.19 -12.77
CA THR A 48 7.33 -2.77 -11.65
C THR A 48 8.20 -3.92 -11.16
N VAL A 49 7.61 -5.11 -11.01
CA VAL A 49 8.34 -6.31 -10.57
C VAL A 49 9.37 -6.75 -11.63
N GLU A 50 9.03 -6.67 -12.91
CA GLU A 50 9.97 -6.95 -14.00
C GLU A 50 11.13 -5.96 -14.02
N ARG A 51 10.87 -4.67 -13.82
CA ARG A 51 11.92 -3.64 -13.70
C ARG A 51 12.83 -3.93 -12.51
N ALA A 52 12.27 -4.24 -11.34
CA ALA A 52 13.03 -4.61 -10.14
C ALA A 52 13.96 -5.80 -10.38
N LYS A 53 13.52 -6.81 -11.16
CA LYS A 53 14.36 -7.94 -11.56
C LYS A 53 15.52 -7.51 -12.46
N LYS A 54 15.27 -6.64 -13.44
CA LYS A 54 16.28 -6.14 -14.38
C LYS A 54 17.33 -5.25 -13.70
N GLU A 55 16.94 -4.49 -12.68
CA GLU A 55 17.80 -3.54 -11.95
C GLU A 55 18.64 -4.21 -10.84
N GLY A 56 18.80 -5.54 -10.87
CA GLY A 56 19.65 -6.27 -9.92
C GLY A 56 18.87 -7.15 -8.93
N ASN A 57 17.70 -7.64 -9.33
CA ASN A 57 16.84 -8.50 -8.50
C ASN A 57 16.46 -7.85 -7.17
N LEU A 58 16.00 -6.59 -7.25
CA LEU A 58 15.58 -5.81 -6.10
C LEU A 58 14.40 -6.48 -5.36
N PRO A 59 14.32 -6.35 -4.02
CA PRO A 59 13.30 -7.01 -3.20
C PRO A 59 11.92 -6.34 -3.29
N VAL A 60 11.32 -6.35 -4.47
CA VAL A 60 9.98 -5.83 -4.76
C VAL A 60 9.00 -6.99 -4.95
N TYR A 61 7.94 -6.99 -4.15
CA TYR A 61 6.91 -8.02 -4.16
C TYR A 61 5.59 -7.45 -4.68
N GLY A 62 5.17 -7.88 -5.87
CA GLY A 62 3.92 -7.42 -6.49
C GLY A 62 2.70 -8.25 -6.07
N TYR A 63 1.60 -7.56 -5.80
CA TYR A 63 0.32 -8.16 -5.45
C TYR A 63 -0.78 -7.63 -6.37
N HIS A 64 -1.60 -8.53 -6.90
CA HIS A 64 -2.75 -8.19 -7.75
C HIS A 64 -4.05 -8.07 -6.94
N ASP A 65 -4.08 -8.70 -5.78
CA ASP A 65 -5.22 -8.73 -4.88
C ASP A 65 -4.96 -7.83 -3.65
N PRO A 66 -5.92 -6.97 -3.26
CA PRO A 66 -5.76 -6.07 -2.13
C PRO A 66 -5.67 -6.78 -0.78
N GLU A 67 -6.33 -7.92 -0.59
CA GLU A 67 -6.23 -8.70 0.66
C GLU A 67 -4.82 -9.28 0.81
N ALA A 68 -4.31 -9.91 -0.25
CA ALA A 68 -2.96 -10.45 -0.29
C ALA A 68 -1.90 -9.37 -0.05
N PHE A 69 -2.09 -8.16 -0.60
CA PHE A 69 -1.23 -7.00 -0.36
C PHE A 69 -1.26 -6.53 1.10
N VAL A 70 -2.45 -6.43 1.72
CA VAL A 70 -2.54 -5.99 3.13
C VAL A 70 -1.97 -7.04 4.08
N HIS A 71 -2.10 -8.33 3.75
CA HIS A 71 -1.55 -9.44 4.52
C HIS A 71 -0.04 -9.63 4.33
N SER A 72 0.54 -9.12 3.25
CA SER A 72 2.00 -9.19 3.05
C SER A 72 2.78 -8.20 3.92
N ILE A 73 2.13 -7.24 4.57
CA ILE A 73 2.79 -6.18 5.32
C ILE A 73 2.77 -6.50 6.83
N GLN A 74 3.92 -6.41 7.48
CA GLN A 74 4.07 -6.59 8.92
C GLN A 74 3.28 -5.53 9.69
N LYS A 75 2.75 -5.89 10.87
CA LYS A 75 2.11 -4.95 11.79
C LYS A 75 3.16 -4.15 12.60
N PRO A 76 2.93 -2.86 12.89
CA PRO A 76 1.83 -2.01 12.41
C PRO A 76 1.98 -1.70 10.92
N ARG A 77 0.91 -1.94 10.13
CA ARG A 77 0.98 -1.88 8.66
C ARG A 77 1.25 -0.46 8.17
N VAL A 78 2.29 -0.24 7.37
CA VAL A 78 2.58 1.07 6.77
C VAL A 78 2.37 0.98 5.26
N ILE A 79 1.40 1.74 4.75
CA ILE A 79 1.08 1.80 3.31
C ILE A 79 1.24 3.24 2.84
N ILE A 80 2.13 3.44 1.87
CA ILE A 80 2.32 4.71 1.16
C ILE A 80 1.37 4.73 -0.04
N MET A 81 0.51 5.75 -0.13
CA MET A 81 -0.43 5.89 -1.24
C MET A 81 0.02 7.00 -2.20
N LEU A 82 0.31 6.62 -3.44
CA LEU A 82 0.67 7.54 -4.53
C LEU A 82 -0.31 7.40 -5.69
N VAL A 83 -1.53 7.92 -5.48
CA VAL A 83 -2.61 7.91 -6.47
C VAL A 83 -3.10 9.32 -6.76
N LYS A 84 -3.73 9.51 -7.92
CA LYS A 84 -4.29 10.80 -8.32
C LYS A 84 -5.30 11.29 -7.27
N ALA A 85 -5.15 12.54 -6.85
CA ALA A 85 -6.04 13.18 -5.88
C ALA A 85 -7.52 13.11 -6.30
N GLY A 86 -8.41 13.04 -5.32
CA GLY A 86 -9.86 12.94 -5.51
C GLY A 86 -10.38 11.51 -5.41
N ALA A 87 -11.40 11.17 -6.21
CA ALA A 87 -12.11 9.90 -6.13
C ALA A 87 -11.24 8.61 -6.14
N PRO A 88 -10.11 8.53 -6.88
CA PRO A 88 -9.25 7.35 -6.86
C PRO A 88 -8.61 7.07 -5.49
N VAL A 89 -8.33 8.13 -4.72
CA VAL A 89 -7.81 7.99 -3.34
C VAL A 89 -8.86 7.32 -2.46
N ASP A 90 -10.09 7.85 -2.47
CA ASP A 90 -11.20 7.34 -1.66
C ASP A 90 -11.50 5.86 -1.97
N GLN A 91 -11.50 5.50 -3.25
CA GLN A 91 -11.70 4.11 -3.67
C GLN A 91 -10.60 3.19 -3.15
N THR A 92 -9.35 3.61 -3.27
CA THR A 92 -8.21 2.80 -2.81
C THR A 92 -8.23 2.63 -1.29
N ILE A 93 -8.56 3.70 -0.56
CA ILE A 93 -8.74 3.64 0.90
C ILE A 93 -9.85 2.67 1.26
N LYS A 94 -11.02 2.76 0.61
CA LYS A 94 -12.14 1.87 0.89
C LYS A 94 -11.76 0.40 0.68
N THR A 95 -11.10 0.11 -0.43
CA THR A 95 -10.63 -1.25 -0.77
C THR A 95 -9.64 -1.78 0.25
N LEU A 96 -8.62 -1.00 0.62
CA LEU A 96 -7.59 -1.44 1.56
C LEU A 96 -8.10 -1.54 3.00
N SER A 97 -8.93 -0.59 3.42
CA SER A 97 -9.45 -0.53 4.80
C SER A 97 -10.32 -1.73 5.15
N ALA A 98 -10.95 -2.38 4.17
CA ALA A 98 -11.72 -3.61 4.36
C ALA A 98 -10.89 -4.77 4.94
N TYR A 99 -9.57 -4.76 4.72
CA TYR A 99 -8.63 -5.81 5.14
C TYR A 99 -7.70 -5.35 6.27
N MET A 100 -7.83 -4.10 6.73
CA MET A 100 -7.01 -3.56 7.81
C MET A 100 -7.69 -3.74 9.17
N GLU A 101 -6.90 -4.04 10.20
CA GLU A 101 -7.42 -4.17 11.57
C GLU A 101 -7.91 -2.84 12.14
N LYS A 102 -8.99 -2.92 12.93
CA LYS A 102 -9.77 -1.80 13.49
C LYS A 102 -8.96 -0.86 14.40
N GLU A 103 -7.74 -1.21 14.79
CA GLU A 103 -6.91 -0.46 15.74
C GLU A 103 -6.43 0.92 15.26
N ARG A 104 -6.64 1.28 13.98
CA ARG A 104 -6.22 2.60 13.46
C ARG A 104 -7.20 3.74 13.75
N LYS A 105 -8.30 3.54 14.49
CA LYS A 105 -9.16 4.66 14.94
C LYS A 105 -8.36 5.71 15.73
N ARG A 106 -7.31 5.30 16.47
CA ARG A 106 -6.50 6.20 17.31
C ARG A 106 -5.51 7.08 16.54
N TRP A 107 -4.87 6.55 15.50
CA TRP A 107 -3.96 7.33 14.65
C TRP A 107 -4.71 8.29 13.73
N LEU A 108 -5.84 7.86 13.17
CA LEU A 108 -6.75 8.71 12.38
C LEU A 108 -7.35 9.83 13.24
N ASN A 109 -7.81 9.52 14.45
CA ASN A 109 -8.30 10.54 15.38
C ASN A 109 -7.19 11.53 15.80
N TRP A 110 -5.95 11.06 15.99
CA TRP A 110 -4.82 11.92 16.32
C TRP A 110 -4.36 12.81 15.16
N VAL A 111 -4.36 12.30 13.93
CA VAL A 111 -4.07 13.09 12.72
C VAL A 111 -5.17 14.13 12.49
N CYS A 112 -6.45 13.76 12.66
CA CYS A 112 -7.57 14.70 12.60
C CYS A 112 -7.53 15.77 13.70
N SER A 113 -7.11 15.43 14.93
CA SER A 113 -7.03 16.38 16.04
C SER A 113 -5.82 17.31 15.98
N THR A 114 -4.71 16.84 15.38
CA THR A 114 -3.41 17.56 15.43
C THR A 114 -3.13 18.37 14.17
N LEU A 115 -3.65 17.99 13.01
CA LEU A 115 -3.28 18.60 11.72
C LEU A 115 -4.39 19.43 11.05
N GLY A 116 -5.45 19.82 11.77
CA GLY A 116 -6.38 20.86 11.31
C GLY A 116 -6.95 20.66 9.89
N TRP A 117 -8.02 19.86 9.77
CA TRP A 117 -9.14 20.01 8.81
C TRP A 117 -8.90 20.38 7.32
N GLU A 118 -7.73 20.16 6.73
CA GLU A 118 -7.50 20.42 5.29
C GLU A 118 -7.13 19.20 4.44
N PHE A 119 -7.49 17.98 4.87
CA PHE A 119 -7.43 16.81 3.99
C PHE A 119 -8.78 16.10 3.93
N GLN A 120 -9.54 16.37 2.85
CA GLN A 120 -10.79 15.66 2.50
C GLN A 120 -10.64 14.13 2.48
N VAL A 121 -9.41 13.65 2.31
CA VAL A 121 -9.06 12.23 2.31
C VAL A 121 -9.28 11.57 3.68
N VAL A 122 -8.99 12.26 4.78
CA VAL A 122 -8.99 11.65 6.13
C VAL A 122 -10.41 11.48 6.68
N ARG A 123 -11.29 12.47 6.44
CA ARG A 123 -12.69 12.45 6.90
C ARG A 123 -13.49 11.31 6.25
N LYS A 124 -13.21 11.03 4.98
CA LYS A 124 -13.93 10.00 4.20
C LYS A 124 -13.54 8.58 4.58
N VAL A 125 -12.28 8.38 5.03
CA VAL A 125 -11.84 7.10 5.62
C VAL A 125 -12.65 6.79 6.89
N LEU A 126 -12.86 7.80 7.74
CA LEU A 126 -13.58 7.65 9.02
C LEU A 126 -15.07 7.34 8.83
N GLU A 127 -15.72 7.90 7.80
CA GLU A 127 -17.14 7.64 7.49
C GLU A 127 -17.37 6.26 6.83
N MET A 128 -16.33 5.65 6.25
CA MET A 128 -16.43 4.38 5.52
C MET A 128 -16.15 3.12 6.35
N VAL A 129 -15.71 3.26 7.60
CA VAL A 129 -15.47 2.13 8.51
C VAL A 129 -16.69 1.98 9.43
N PRO A 130 -17.56 0.97 9.23
CA PRO A 130 -18.68 0.74 10.14
C PRO A 130 -18.16 0.48 11.56
N LEU A 131 -18.88 1.07 12.53
CA LEU A 131 -18.49 1.23 13.93
C LEU A 131 -17.92 -0.02 14.58
#